data_AF-A0A968MUI0-F1
#
_entry.id   AF-A0A968MUI0-F1
#
_cell.length_a   1.000
_cell.length_b   1.000
_cell.length_c   1.000
_cell.angle_alpha   90.00
_cell.angle_beta   90.00
_cell.angle_gamma   90.00
#
_symmetry.space_group_name_H-M   'P 1'
#
loop_
_entity.id
_entity.type
_entity.pdbx_description
1 polymer ?
#
loop_
_entity_poly.entity_id
_entity_poly.type
_entity_poly.pdbx_seq_one_letter_code
_entity_poly.pdbx_strand_id
1 'polypeptide(L)'
;MIRLLNIEWLKLRRYKAFNILMILYYVVLIAVCSSGMAILEFLKSKGVVYKGISPTIIPIYDFPDIWQNMTYIATVLNIFLPL
;
A
#
# COMPACT_ATOMS: atom_id res chain seq x y z
N MET A 1 -13.28 -20.12 -22.51
CA MET A 1 -12.32 -19.65 -21.49
C MET A 1 -12.99 -18.76 -20.43
N ILE A 2 -13.73 -17.71 -20.81
CA ILE A 2 -14.46 -16.82 -19.85
C ILE A 2 -15.44 -17.57 -18.93
N ARG A 3 -16.08 -18.65 -19.39
CA ARG A 3 -16.98 -19.47 -18.56
C ARG A 3 -16.29 -20.12 -17.37
N LEU A 4 -15.05 -20.61 -17.55
CA LEU A 4 -14.28 -21.24 -16.46
C LEU A 4 -13.88 -20.20 -15.41
N LEU A 5 -13.39 -19.03 -15.85
CA LEU A 5 -13.06 -17.91 -14.96
C LEU A 5 -14.26 -17.47 -14.11
N ASN A 6 -15.46 -17.41 -14.69
CA ASN A 6 -16.67 -17.07 -13.94
C ASN A 6 -17.01 -18.11 -12.85
N ILE A 7 -16.79 -19.40 -13.12
CA ILE A 7 -17.05 -20.48 -12.15
C ILE A 7 -16.06 -20.39 -10.99
N GLU A 8 -14.77 -20.16 -11.27
CA GLU A 8 -13.75 -20.00 -10.24
C GLU A 8 -13.99 -18.73 -9.39
N TRP A 9 -14.36 -17.62 -10.03
CA TRP A 9 -14.72 -16.39 -9.33
C TRP A 9 -15.90 -16.59 -8.37
N LEU A 10 -16.96 -17.28 -8.82
CA LEU A 10 -18.10 -17.61 -7.96
C LEU A 10 -17.71 -18.48 -6.75
N LYS A 11 -16.73 -19.36 -6.90
CA LYS A 11 -16.19 -20.19 -5.82
C LYS A 11 -15.40 -19.34 -4.81
N LEU A 12 -14.45 -18.52 -5.30
CA LEU A 12 -13.63 -17.64 -4.45
C LEU A 12 -14.46 -16.60 -3.72
N ARG A 13 -15.45 -15.99 -4.40
CA ARG A 13 -16.34 -14.98 -3.80
C ARG A 13 -17.13 -15.51 -2.61
N ARG A 14 -17.43 -16.81 -2.56
CA ARG A 14 -18.15 -17.43 -1.44
C ARG A 14 -17.22 -17.90 -0.31
N TYR A 15 -15.91 -17.98 -0.56
CA TYR A 15 -14.95 -18.46 0.41
C TYR A 15 -14.60 -17.35 1.41
N LYS A 16 -15.09 -17.48 2.65
CA LYS A 16 -14.99 -16.43 3.68
C LYS A 16 -13.54 -16.04 4.00
N ALA A 17 -12.64 -17.02 4.12
CA ALA A 17 -11.25 -16.73 4.47
C ALA A 17 -10.54 -15.92 3.37
N PHE A 18 -10.78 -16.23 2.10
CA PHE A 18 -10.27 -15.42 0.98
C PHE A 18 -10.80 -13.99 1.01
N ASN A 19 -12.11 -13.80 1.23
CA ASN A 19 -12.67 -12.45 1.31
C ASN A 19 -12.08 -11.63 2.46
N ILE A 20 -11.90 -12.25 3.64
CA ILE A 20 -11.31 -11.57 4.80
C ILE A 20 -9.85 -11.19 4.53
N LEU A 21 -9.05 -12.12 4.01
CA LEU A 21 -7.64 -11.87 3.68
C LEU A 21 -7.50 -10.81 2.57
N MET A 22 -8.37 -10.86 1.56
CA MET A 22 -8.38 -9.88 0.48
C MET A 22 -8.72 -8.48 0.99
N ILE A 23 -9.76 -8.34 1.81
CA ILE A 23 -10.12 -7.04 2.42
C ILE A 23 -8.97 -6.55 3.31
N LEU A 24 -8.43 -7.41 4.17
CA LEU A 24 -7.31 -7.06 5.05
C LEU A 24 -6.10 -6.58 4.24
N TYR A 25 -5.77 -7.27 3.15
CA TYR A 25 -4.70 -6.87 2.25
C TYR A 25 -4.93 -5.48 1.68
N TYR A 26 -6.11 -5.19 1.11
CA TYR A 26 -6.40 -3.87 0.55
C TYR A 26 -6.41 -2.77 1.62
N VAL A 27 -6.90 -3.06 2.82
CA VAL A 27 -6.87 -2.11 3.95
C VAL A 27 -5.43 -1.77 4.33
N VAL A 28 -4.56 -2.79 4.48
CA VAL A 28 -3.14 -2.58 4.79
C VAL A 28 -2.44 -1.83 3.67
N LEU A 29 -2.70 -2.21 2.41
CA LEU A 29 -2.10 -1.57 1.24
C LEU A 29 -2.45 -0.07 1.20
N ILE A 30 -3.72 0.28 1.36
CA ILE A 30 -4.19 1.68 1.38
C ILE A 30 -3.60 2.42 2.58
N ALA A 31 -3.59 1.80 3.77
CA ALA A 31 -3.04 2.42 4.97
C ALA A 31 -1.54 2.74 4.80
N VAL A 32 -0.74 1.80 4.30
CA VAL A 32 0.69 2.02 4.09
C VAL A 32 0.92 3.06 3.00
N CYS A 33 0.27 2.94 1.84
CA CYS A 33 0.42 3.90 0.74
C CYS A 33 -0.06 5.31 1.09
N SER A 34 -0.97 5.51 2.05
CA SER A 34 -1.41 6.84 2.50
C SER A 34 -0.62 7.38 3.70
N SER A 35 0.06 6.52 4.46
CA SER A 35 0.73 6.90 5.71
C SER A 35 2.05 7.67 5.55
N GLY A 36 2.66 7.68 4.37
CA GLY A 36 4.02 8.20 4.16
C GLY A 36 4.20 9.64 4.66
N MET A 37 3.30 10.55 4.28
CA MET A 37 3.40 11.96 4.66
C MET A 37 3.12 12.17 6.16
N ALA A 38 2.13 11.44 6.68
CA ALA A 38 1.78 11.49 8.10
C ALA A 38 2.95 11.03 9.00
N ILE A 39 3.72 10.01 8.55
CA ILE A 39 4.93 9.56 9.25
C ILE A 39 6.00 10.65 9.23
N LEU A 40 6.22 11.32 8.09
CA LEU A 40 7.20 12.41 7.98
C LEU A 40 6.83 13.61 8.86
N GLU A 41 5.55 13.99 8.90
CA GLU A 41 5.05 15.04 9.78
C GLU A 41 5.17 14.66 11.26
N PHE A 42 4.88 13.41 11.61
CA PHE A 42 5.08 12.90 12.96
C PHE A 42 6.56 12.99 13.37
N LEU A 43 7.49 12.57 12.52
CA LEU A 43 8.94 12.69 12.78
C LEU A 43 9.37 14.15 12.96
N LYS A 44 8.86 15.05 12.12
CA LYS A 44 9.09 16.50 12.26
C LYS A 44 8.58 17.01 13.60
N SER A 45 7.38 16.61 14.03
CA SER A 45 6.82 17.00 15.33
C SER A 45 7.62 16.51 16.54
N LYS A 46 8.37 15.41 16.38
CA LYS A 46 9.30 14.88 17.39
C LYS A 46 10.66 15.59 17.40
N GLY A 47 10.85 16.62 16.56
CA GLY A 47 12.10 17.36 16.46
C GLY A 47 13.20 16.59 15.74
N VAL A 48 12.86 15.56 14.96
CA VAL A 48 13.83 14.84 14.13
C VAL A 48 14.27 15.78 13.01
N VAL A 49 15.55 16.13 13.03
CA VAL A 49 16.18 16.98 12.03
C VAL A 49 17.36 16.21 11.45
N TYR A 50 17.38 16.03 10.13
CA TYR A 50 18.50 15.37 9.46
C TYR A 50 19.39 16.43 8.82
N LYS A 51 20.59 16.64 9.36
CA LYS A 51 21.56 17.64 8.86
C LYS A 51 20.99 19.06 8.71
N GLY A 52 20.11 19.48 9.62
CA GLY A 52 19.43 20.79 9.57
C GLY A 52 18.21 20.85 8.63
N ILE A 53 17.85 19.74 7.98
CA ILE A 53 16.78 19.68 6.99
C ILE A 53 15.57 18.94 7.58
N SER A 54 14.37 19.44 7.25
CA SER A 54 13.12 18.83 7.71
C SER A 54 12.85 17.50 6.99
N PRO A 55 12.34 16.47 7.68
CA PRO A 55 12.01 15.18 7.06
C PRO A 55 10.94 15.28 5.95
N THR A 56 10.08 16.30 6.04
CA THR A 56 8.97 16.56 5.11
C THR A 56 9.45 16.99 3.71
N ILE A 57 10.75 17.26 3.52
CA ILE A 57 11.29 17.61 2.20
C ILE A 57 11.34 16.41 1.24
N ILE A 58 11.20 15.18 1.76
CA ILE A 58 11.28 13.97 0.94
C ILE A 58 10.05 13.90 0.03
N PRO A 59 10.23 13.95 -1.31
CA PRO A 59 9.14 14.07 -2.26
C PRO A 59 8.48 12.71 -2.54
N ILE A 60 7.86 12.10 -1.52
CA ILE A 60 7.24 10.75 -1.65
C ILE A 60 6.06 10.79 -2.63
N TYR A 61 5.26 11.87 -2.60
CA TYR A 61 4.02 12.04 -3.36
C TYR A 61 4.10 13.14 -4.43
N ASP A 62 5.31 13.54 -4.84
CA ASP A 62 5.45 14.55 -5.89
C ASP A 62 5.31 13.93 -7.28
N PHE A 63 4.71 14.70 -8.19
CA PHE A 63 4.65 14.32 -9.60
C PHE A 63 5.99 14.62 -10.29
N PRO A 64 6.47 13.75 -11.20
CA PRO A 64 5.81 12.56 -11.74
C PRO A 64 6.07 11.25 -10.97
N ASP A 65 6.97 11.27 -9.98
CA ASP A 65 7.56 10.07 -9.37
C ASP A 65 6.62 9.33 -8.40
N ILE A 66 5.52 9.96 -8.00
CA ILE A 66 4.49 9.39 -7.11
C ILE A 66 4.08 7.97 -7.53
N TRP A 67 3.91 7.72 -8.83
CA TRP A 67 3.48 6.42 -9.33
C TRP A 67 4.54 5.35 -9.12
N GLN A 68 5.82 5.68 -9.37
CA GLN A 68 6.93 4.77 -9.15
C GLN A 68 7.12 4.48 -7.65
N ASN A 69 7.04 5.50 -6.80
CA ASN A 69 7.18 5.34 -5.36
C ASN A 69 6.07 4.44 -4.77
N MET A 70 4.81 4.69 -5.16
CA MET A 70 3.68 3.89 -4.71
C MET A 70 3.72 2.45 -5.21
N THR A 71 4.12 2.23 -6.47
CA THR A 71 4.24 0.87 -7.02
C THR A 71 5.40 0.10 -6.39
N TYR A 72 6.52 0.76 -6.09
CA TYR A 72 7.62 0.14 -5.36
C TYR A 72 7.20 -0.33 -3.97
N ILE A 73 6.51 0.52 -3.20
CA ILE A 73 5.98 0.18 -1.87
C ILE A 73 4.97 -0.96 -1.96
N ALA A 74 4.04 -0.89 -2.93
CA ALA A 74 3.06 -1.95 -3.16
C ALA A 74 3.70 -3.29 -3.53
N THR A 75 4.81 -3.28 -4.27
CA THR A 75 5.55 -4.51 -4.63
C THR A 75 6.16 -5.20 -3.41
N VAL A 76 6.69 -4.43 -2.45
CA VAL A 76 7.20 -4.98 -1.19
C VAL A 76 6.08 -5.58 -0.34
N LEU A 77 4.87 -5.00 -0.38
CA LEU A 77 3.70 -5.50 0.35
C LEU A 77 3.03 -6.70 -0.31
N ASN A 78 3.28 -6.93 -1.60
CA ASN A 78 2.70 -8.04 -2.37
C ASN A 78 3.11 -9.42 -1.83
N ILE A 79 4.09 -9.50 -0.93
CA ILE A 79 4.50 -10.73 -0.23
C ILE A 79 3.31 -11.39 0.53
N PHE A 80 2.29 -10.62 0.92
CA PHE A 80 1.14 -11.13 1.69
C PHE A 80 0.04 -11.80 0.86
N LEU A 81 0.06 -11.68 -0.48
CA LEU A 81 -0.87 -12.38 -1.36
C LEU A 81 -0.10 -13.39 -2.22
N PRO A 82 -0.28 -14.71 -2.01
CA PRO A 82 0.21 -15.71 -2.93
C PRO A 82 -0.65 -15.66 -4.21
N LEU A 83 -0.25 -14.83 -5.17
CA LEU A 83 -0.73 -14.82 -6.54
C LEU A 83 0.46 -14.78 -7.48
#